data_AF-A0A2G9C1V8-F1
#
_entry.id   AF-A0A2G9C1V8-F1
#
_cell.length_a   1.000
_cell.length_b   1.000
_cell.length_c   1.000
_cell.angle_alpha   90.00
_cell.angle_beta   90.00
_cell.angle_gamma   90.00
#
_symmetry.space_group_name_H-M   'P 1'
#
loop_
_entity.id
_entity.type
_entity.pdbx_description
1 polymer ?
#
loop_
_entity_poly.entity_id
_entity_poly.type
_entity_poly.pdbx_seq_one_letter_code
_entity_poly.pdbx_strand_id
1 'polypeptide(L)' 'MSASKRAGKANVVTKMARATVFPALAVAATGFGMLAGPAATASAADNACADVEVVFARGTFEAPGIGATGQAF' A
#
# COMPACT_ATOMS: atom_id res chain seq x y z
N MET A 1 11.53 50.90 31.59
CA MET A 1 10.67 49.70 31.72
C MET A 1 9.96 49.22 30.43
N SER A 2 10.19 49.81 29.24
CA SER A 2 9.42 49.45 28.01
C SER A 2 10.17 48.54 27.00
N ALA A 3 11.49 48.45 27.07
CA ALA A 3 12.30 47.67 26.11
C ALA A 3 12.30 46.15 26.38
N SER A 4 12.32 45.72 27.64
CA SER A 4 12.33 44.30 28.03
C SER A 4 11.06 43.55 27.61
N LYS A 5 9.91 44.26 27.58
CA LYS A 5 8.60 43.66 27.23
C LYS A 5 8.44 43.36 25.73
N ARG A 6 9.15 44.09 24.84
CA ARG A 6 9.13 43.84 23.39
C ARG A 6 9.98 42.63 22.99
N ALA A 7 11.14 42.45 23.62
CA ALA A 7 12.01 41.31 23.38
C ALA A 7 11.37 39.96 23.81
N GLY A 8 10.65 39.94 24.94
CA GLY A 8 9.92 38.76 25.40
C GLY A 8 8.76 38.34 24.49
N LYS A 9 8.01 39.31 23.95
CA LYS A 9 6.91 39.05 23.01
C LYS A 9 7.41 38.49 21.66
N ALA A 10 8.50 39.04 21.13
CA ALA A 10 9.11 38.55 19.89
C ALA A 10 9.61 37.10 20.03
N ASN A 11 10.24 36.75 21.16
CA ASN A 11 10.69 35.38 21.42
C ASN A 11 9.52 34.40 21.63
N VAL A 12 8.42 34.82 22.23
CA VAL A 12 7.23 33.96 22.44
C VAL A 12 6.50 33.69 21.12
N VAL A 13 6.34 34.69 20.25
CA VAL A 13 5.71 34.55 18.93
C VAL A 13 6.52 33.61 18.03
N THR A 14 7.85 33.77 18.02
CA THR A 14 8.76 32.88 17.25
C THR A 14 8.79 31.45 17.83
N LYS A 15 8.67 31.28 19.14
CA LYS A 15 8.64 29.96 19.80
C LYS A 15 7.30 29.23 19.56
N MET A 16 6.17 29.93 19.53
CA MET A 16 4.86 29.35 19.17
C MET A 16 4.73 29.04 17.68
N ALA A 17 5.28 29.89 16.81
CA ALA A 17 5.37 29.60 15.38
C ALA A 17 6.19 28.32 15.12
N ARG A 18 7.26 28.09 15.90
CA ARG A 18 8.10 26.88 15.78
C ARG A 18 7.48 25.64 16.43
N ALA A 19 6.64 25.82 17.44
CA ALA A 19 5.95 24.73 18.15
C ALA A 19 4.75 24.14 17.38
N THR A 20 4.20 24.87 16.41
CA THR A 20 3.05 24.44 15.59
C THR A 20 3.44 23.82 14.25
N VAL A 21 4.69 24.04 13.80
CA VAL A 21 5.21 23.49 12.54
C VAL A 21 5.35 21.98 12.57
N PHE A 22 5.81 21.40 13.70
CA PHE A 22 5.95 19.95 13.85
C PHE A 22 4.62 19.19 13.76
N PRO A 23 3.55 19.55 14.51
CA PRO A 23 2.27 18.85 14.38
C PRO A 23 1.61 19.09 13.01
N ALA A 24 1.75 20.28 12.43
CA ALA A 24 1.22 20.57 11.09
C ALA A 24 1.87 19.70 10.00
N LEU A 25 3.21 19.53 10.06
CA LEU A 25 3.93 18.64 9.15
C LEU A 25 3.55 17.17 9.34
N ALA A 26 3.35 16.73 10.59
CA ALA A 26 2.93 15.36 10.88
C ALA A 26 1.54 15.05 10.29
N VAL A 27 0.58 15.98 10.41
CA VAL A 27 -0.77 15.84 9.84
C VAL A 27 -0.72 15.88 8.31
N ALA A 28 0.11 16.73 7.72
CA ALA A 28 0.28 16.76 6.27
C ALA A 28 0.91 15.45 5.75
N ALA A 29 1.93 14.93 6.43
CA ALA A 29 2.61 13.70 6.04
C ALA A 29 1.68 12.47 6.13
N THR A 30 0.85 12.36 7.17
CA THR A 30 -0.13 11.27 7.26
C THR A 30 -1.22 11.38 6.21
N GLY A 31 -1.76 12.58 5.96
CA GLY A 31 -2.76 12.80 4.92
C GLY A 31 -2.25 12.47 3.52
N PHE A 32 -1.05 12.94 3.17
CA PHE A 32 -0.42 12.59 1.89
C PHE A 32 -0.03 11.11 1.81
N GLY A 33 0.43 10.50 2.91
CA GLY A 33 0.75 9.08 2.96
C GLY A 33 -0.46 8.17 2.74
N MET A 34 -1.67 8.60 3.14
CA MET A 34 -2.91 7.88 2.85
C MET A 34 -3.34 7.99 1.39
N LEU A 35 -3.07 9.13 0.73
CA LEU A 35 -3.46 9.37 -0.66
C LEU A 35 -2.44 8.83 -1.69
N ALA A 36 -1.16 8.89 -1.36
CA ALA A 36 -0.05 8.46 -2.20
C ALA A 36 0.54 7.10 -1.77
N GLY A 37 0.01 6.49 -0.72
CA GLY A 37 0.38 5.14 -0.31
C GLY A 37 0.01 4.11 -1.39
N PRO A 38 0.61 2.92 -1.36
CA PRO A 38 0.26 1.85 -2.29
C PRO A 38 -1.25 1.65 -2.27
N ALA A 39 -1.90 1.89 -3.41
CA ALA A 39 -3.29 1.53 -3.56
C ALA A 39 -3.37 0.01 -3.37
N ALA A 40 -4.07 -0.43 -2.34
CA ALA A 40 -4.46 -1.83 -2.22
C ALA A 40 -5.45 -2.11 -3.35
N THR A 41 -4.91 -2.38 -4.54
CA THR A 41 -5.70 -2.93 -5.63
C THR A 41 -6.07 -4.32 -5.18
N ALA A 42 -7.35 -4.53 -4.90
CA ALA A 42 -7.89 -5.87 -5.00
C ALA A 42 -7.69 -6.26 -6.46
N SER A 43 -6.57 -6.91 -6.77
CA SER A 43 -6.53 -7.83 -7.89
C SER A 43 -7.49 -8.93 -7.48
N ALA A 44 -8.79 -8.71 -7.73
CA ALA A 44 -9.63 -9.83 -8.00
C ALA A 44 -8.87 -10.57 -9.09
N ALA A 45 -8.48 -11.79 -8.76
CA ALA A 45 -7.80 -12.66 -9.68
C ALA A 45 -8.87 -13.09 -10.70
N ASP A 46 -9.45 -12.11 -11.41
CA ASP A 46 -10.64 -12.19 -12.25
C ASP A 46 -10.43 -13.17 -13.41
N ASN A 47 -9.22 -13.75 -13.52
CA ASN A 47 -8.82 -14.79 -14.47
C ASN A 47 -7.95 -15.91 -13.84
N ALA A 48 -7.89 -16.05 -12.51
CA ALA A 48 -7.07 -17.13 -11.89
C ALA A 48 -7.86 -18.40 -11.59
N CYS A 49 -9.19 -18.33 -11.53
CA CYS A 49 -10.05 -19.51 -11.45
C CYS A 49 -10.53 -19.83 -12.85
N ALA A 50 -10.16 -21.00 -13.38
CA ALA A 50 -10.68 -21.46 -14.66
C ALA A 50 -12.20 -21.69 -14.54
N ASP A 51 -12.98 -21.33 -15.56
CA ASP A 51 -14.41 -21.66 -15.63
C ASP A 51 -14.64 -23.17 -15.56
N VAL A 52 -13.70 -23.95 -16.11
CA VAL A 52 -13.66 -25.42 -16.07
C VAL A 52 -12.22 -25.87 -15.92
N GLU A 53 -11.99 -26.83 -15.02
CA GLU A 53 -10.69 -27.51 -14.88
C GLU A 53 -10.85 -29.01 -15.16
N VAL A 54 -10.00 -29.54 -16.03
CA VAL A 54 -10.00 -30.96 -16.40
C VAL A 54 -8.68 -31.57 -15.96
N VAL A 55 -8.76 -32.63 -15.17
CA VAL A 55 -7.60 -33.35 -14.66
C VAL A 55 -7.56 -34.73 -15.30
N PHE A 56 -6.44 -35.05 -15.95
CA PHE A 56 -6.22 -36.36 -16.54
C PHE A 56 -5.28 -37.19 -15.68
N ALA A 57 -5.67 -38.45 -15.47
CA ALA A 57 -4.78 -39.47 -14.96
C ALA A 57 -4.38 -40.38 -16.12
N ARG A 58 -3.07 -40.56 -16.32
CA ARG A 58 -2.53 -41.53 -17.28
C ARG A 58 -2.92 -42.97 -16.91
N GLY A 59 -3.03 -43.83 -17.91
CA GLY A 59 -3.21 -45.27 -17.72
C GLY A 59 -1.94 -46.00 -17.27
N THR A 60 -2.09 -47.30 -17.00
CA THR A 60 -0.96 -48.17 -16.65
C THR A 60 0.02 -48.29 -17.83
N PHE A 61 1.32 -48.24 -17.55
CA PHE A 61 2.42 -48.30 -18.55
C PHE A 61 2.53 -47.10 -19.52
N GLU A 62 1.74 -46.04 -19.33
CA GLU A 62 1.96 -44.79 -20.06
C GLU A 62 3.16 -44.02 -19.49
N ALA A 63 3.80 -43.21 -20.33
CA ALA A 63 4.87 -42.32 -19.91
C ALA A 63 4.35 -41.28 -18.88
N PRO A 64 5.22 -40.68 -18.05
CA PRO A 64 4.81 -39.62 -17.12
C PRO A 64 4.11 -38.45 -17.85
N GLY A 65 3.00 -37.97 -17.29
CA GLY A 65 2.22 -36.88 -17.86
C GLY A 65 0.71 -37.12 -17.76
N ILE A 66 -0.04 -36.50 -18.67
CA ILE A 66 -1.53 -36.52 -18.70
C ILE A 66 -2.12 -37.70 -19.49
N GLY A 67 -1.26 -38.53 -20.10
CA GLY A 67 -1.64 -39.69 -20.91
C GLY A 67 -2.31 -39.36 -22.25
N ALA A 68 -2.38 -40.36 -23.14
CA ALA A 68 -2.73 -40.18 -24.57
C ALA A 68 -4.04 -39.39 -24.76
N THR A 69 -5.02 -39.70 -23.92
CA THR A 69 -6.30 -39.01 -23.86
C THR A 69 -6.10 -37.53 -23.52
N GLY A 70 -5.38 -37.21 -22.45
CA GLY A 70 -5.14 -35.83 -22.03
C GLY A 70 -4.34 -35.00 -23.04
N GLN A 71 -3.47 -35.60 -23.85
CA GLN A 71 -2.79 -34.87 -24.94
C GLN A 71 -3.69 -34.57 -26.14
N ALA A 72 -4.84 -35.24 -26.26
CA ALA A 72 -5.80 -35.02 -27.33
C ALA A 72 -6.87 -33.95 -26.98
N PHE A 73 -6.90 -33.49 -25.73
CA PHE A 73 -7.76 -32.40 -25.24
C PHE A 73 -6.96 -31.11 -25.10
#